data_AF-A0A015J1Q8-F1
#
_entry.id   AF-A0A015J1Q8-F1
#
_cell.length_a   1.000
_cell.length_b   1.000
_cell.length_c   1.000
_cell.angle_alpha   90.00
_cell.angle_beta   90.00
_cell.angle_gamma   90.00
#
_symmetry.space_group_name_H-M   'P 1'
#
loop_
_entity.id
_entity.type
_entity.pdbx_description
1 polymer ?
#
loop_
_entity_poly.entity_id
_entity_poly.type
_entity_poly.pdbx_seq_one_letter_code
_entity_poly.pdbx_strand_id
1 'polypeptide(L)' 'MIVMKYYKNGNLYQYLDRSNGILSWINIIDTLWENARGLKKIHAEGKVFMDLLDENF' A
#
# COMPACT_ATOMS: atom_id res chain seq x y z
N MET A 1 20.44 1.60 -12.11
CA MET A 1 19.09 1.11 -12.44
C MET A 1 18.66 0.16 -11.33
N ILE A 2 17.54 0.43 -10.66
CA ILE A 2 17.00 -0.45 -9.61
C ILE A 2 15.86 -1.25 -10.23
N VAL A 3 15.86 -2.57 -10.06
CA VAL A 3 14.77 -3.45 -10.50
C VAL A 3 13.90 -3.77 -9.30
N MET A 4 12.60 -3.47 -9.39
CA MET A 4 11.62 -3.72 -8.33
C MET A 4 10.55 -4.69 -8.81
N LYS A 5 9.83 -5.30 -7.87
CA LYS A 5 8.70 -6.18 -8.17
C LYS A 5 7.61 -5.37 -8.90
N TYR A 6 7.09 -5.91 -10.00
CA TYR A 6 5.99 -5.30 -10.75
C TYR A 6 4.63 -5.68 -10.14
N TYR A 7 3.81 -4.67 -9.88
CA TYR A 7 2.44 -4.82 -9.40
C TYR A 7 1.47 -4.46 -10.53
N LYS A 8 0.71 -5.45 -11.02
CA LYS A 8 -0.20 -5.32 -12.16
C LYS A 8 -1.26 -4.22 -11.97
N ASN A 9 -1.69 -4.00 -10.73
CA ASN A 9 -2.81 -3.11 -10.45
C ASN A 9 -2.42 -1.64 -10.35
N GLY A 10 -1.13 -1.30 -10.44
CA GLY A 10 -0.64 0.05 -10.17
C GLY A 10 -0.50 0.30 -8.67
N ASN A 11 -0.32 1.57 -8.29
CA ASN A 11 -0.32 1.97 -6.89
C ASN A 11 -1.74 2.04 -6.32
N LEU A 12 -1.83 2.20 -4.99
CA LEU A 12 -3.10 2.24 -4.28
C LEU A 12 -3.99 3.40 -4.76
N TYR A 13 -3.43 4.57 -5.05
CA TYR A 13 -4.17 5.69 -5.63
C TYR A 13 -4.87 5.30 -6.94
N GLN A 14 -4.14 4.75 -7.91
CA GLN A 14 -4.68 4.30 -9.20
C GLN A 14 -5.71 3.19 -9.04
N TYR A 15 -5.50 2.30 -8.06
CA TYR A 15 -6.45 1.24 -7.75
C TYR A 15 -7.78 1.81 -7.21
N LEU A 16 -7.70 2.79 -6.32
CA LEU A 16 -8.87 3.46 -5.75
C LEU A 16 -9.63 4.29 -6.79
N ASP A 17 -8.91 5.04 -7.62
CA ASP A 17 -9.49 5.84 -8.71
C ASP A 17 -10.30 4.98 -9.69
N ARG A 18 -9.78 3.81 -10.10
CA ARG A 18 -10.50 2.84 -10.96
C ARG A 18 -11.77 2.29 -10.32
N SER A 19 -11.83 2.24 -8.99
CA SER A 19 -13.03 1.81 -8.26
C SER A 19 -14.03 2.94 -8.03
N ASN A 20 -13.78 4.15 -8.54
CA ASN A 20 -14.51 5.38 -8.18
C ASN A 20 -14.55 5.60 -6.65
N GLY A 21 -13.52 5.15 -5.93
CA GLY A 21 -13.50 5.15 -4.46
C GLY A 21 -14.47 4.18 -3.79
N ILE A 22 -15.19 3.34 -4.55
CA ILE A 22 -16.15 2.39 -4.01
C ILE A 22 -15.46 1.04 -3.79
N LEU A 23 -15.11 0.77 -2.53
CA LEU A 23 -14.57 -0.51 -2.10
C LEU A 23 -15.51 -1.21 -1.12
N SER A 24 -15.53 -2.54 -1.17
CA SER A 24 -16.15 -3.32 -0.11
C SER A 24 -15.39 -3.11 1.21
N TRP A 25 -16.09 -3.15 2.33
CA TRP A 25 -15.47 -3.06 3.65
C TRP A 25 -14.35 -4.10 3.86
N ILE A 26 -14.50 -5.30 3.30
CA ILE A 26 -13.47 -6.34 3.34
C ILE A 26 -12.20 -5.88 2.64
N ASN A 27 -12.31 -5.33 1.43
CA ASN A 27 -11.15 -4.84 0.70
C ASN A 27 -10.43 -3.69 1.43
N ILE A 28 -11.19 -2.81 2.12
CA ILE A 28 -10.62 -1.73 2.93
C ILE A 28 -9.82 -2.31 4.10
N ILE A 29 -10.40 -3.24 4.86
CA ILE A 29 -9.75 -3.86 6.02
C ILE A 29 -8.51 -4.64 5.58
N ASP A 30 -8.59 -5.43 4.52
CA ASP A 30 -7.45 -6.21 4.01
C ASP A 30 -6.29 -5.29 3.57
N THR A 31 -6.61 -4.20 2.86
CA THR A 31 -5.59 -3.23 2.43
C THR A 31 -4.91 -2.57 3.63
N LEU A 32 -5.67 -2.10 4.63
CA LEU A 32 -5.10 -1.49 5.83
C LEU A 32 -4.25 -2.48 6.62
N TRP A 33 -4.70 -3.72 6.71
CA TRP A 33 -4.00 -4.77 7.46
C TRP A 33 -2.64 -5.12 6.84
N GLU A 34 -2.57 -5.27 5.52
CA GLU A 34 -1.31 -5.54 4.83
C GLU A 34 -0.32 -4.38 4.96
N ASN A 35 -0.81 -3.13 4.87
CA ASN A 35 0.02 -1.95 5.09
C ASN A 35 0.55 -1.88 6.53
N ALA A 36 -0.29 -2.14 7.53
CA ALA A 36 0.14 -2.19 8.93
C ALA A 36 1.19 -3.28 9.19
N ARG A 37 1.04 -4.45 8.57
CA ARG A 37 2.05 -5.53 8.62
C ARG A 37 3.38 -5.10 7.99
N GLY A 38 3.34 -4.42 6.85
CA GLY A 38 4.52 -3.89 6.18
C GLY A 38 5.27 -2.88 7.05
N LEU A 39 4.55 -1.88 7.58
CA LEU A 39 5.13 -0.85 8.46
C LEU A 39 5.70 -1.46 9.74
N LYS A 40 5.01 -2.44 10.35
CA LYS A 40 5.52 -3.16 11.53
C LYS A 40 6.87 -3.84 11.25
N LYS A 41 7.05 -4.43 10.06
CA LYS A 41 8.34 -5.04 9.67
C LYS A 41 9.43 -3.99 9.49
N ILE A 42 9.13 -2.88 8.81
CA ILE A 42 10.09 -1.77 8.61
C ILE A 42 10.56 -1.22 9.96
N HIS A 43 9.64 -0.99 10.90
CA HIS A 43 9.97 -0.52 12.25
C HIS A 43 10.78 -1.54 13.05
N ALA A 44 10.51 -2.84 12.89
CA ALA A 44 11.29 -3.89 13.54
C ALA A 44 12.76 -3.92 13.07
N GLU A 45 13.03 -3.44 11.85
CA GLU A 45 14.39 -3.28 11.31
C GLU A 45 15.07 -1.95 11.73
N GLY A 46 14.43 -1.16 12.59
CA GLY A 46 14.96 0.14 13.04
C GLY A 46 14.87 1.24 11.98
N LYS A 47 14.10 1.02 10.90
CA LYS A 47 13.90 1.98 9.81
C LYS A 47 12.59 2.71 9.98
N VAL A 48 12.48 3.92 9.41
CA VAL A 48 11.25 4.71 9.39
C VAL A 48 10.83 4.93 7.95
N PHE A 49 9.57 4.60 7.64
CA PHE A 49 8.97 4.97 6.36
C PHE A 49 8.37 6.37 6.50
N MET A 50 8.91 7.33 5.75
CA MET A 50 8.65 8.76 5.99
C MET A 50 7.42 9.29 5.24
N ASP A 51 6.96 8.62 4.19
CA ASP A 51 5.96 9.14 3.26
C ASP A 51 4.79 8.18 3.04
N LEU A 52 3.76 8.32 3.88
CA LEU A 52 2.59 7.42 3.99
C LEU A 52 1.47 7.70 2.97
N LEU A 53 1.75 8.38 1.86
CA LEU A 53 0.76 8.64 0.80
C LEU A 53 0.43 7.37 0.00
N ASP A 54 -0.81 7.27 -0.48
CA ASP A 54 -1.34 6.16 -1.29
C ASP A 54 -0.67 6.01 -2.67
N GLU A 55 0.03 7.04 -3.15
CA GLU A 55 0.89 6.95 -4.33
C GLU A 55 2.12 6.05 -4.12
N ASN A 56 2.52 5.83 -2.86
CA ASN A 56 3.71 5.09 -2.45
C ASN A 56 3.43 3.65 -2.00
N PHE A 57 2.17 3.19 -2.12
CA PHE A 57 1.72 1.86 -1.72
C PHE A 57 1.20 1.02 -2.90
#